data_AF-A0A4R2A182-F1
#
_entry.id   AF-A0A4R2A182-F1
#
_cell.length_a   1.000
_cell.length_b   1.000
_cell.length_c   1.000
_cell.angle_alpha   90.00
_cell.angle_beta   90.00
_cell.angle_gamma   90.00
#
_symmetry.space_group_name_H-M   'P 1'
#
loop_
_entity.id
_entity.type
_entity.pdbx_description
1 polymer ?
#
loop_
_entity_poly.entity_id
_entity_poly.type
_entity_poly.pdbx_seq_one_letter_code
_entity_poly.pdbx_strand_id
1 'polypeptide(L)'
;MREFVKKWRNEEQGLTLVELIAAMTLLSIAAGIIFSVVTFGMNTYNRVETENALRDDADLLMSSIITELYSYGPELISKNANGITLVRDAGTREERQIIIRNNQLHIGDRTVDTRSVVDMPSETNPTSEASSIELRCKTNVTECSSGLIEIRLVLEQNHNGRNQQLTLESKFGF
;
A
#
# COMPACT_ATOMS: atom_id res chain seq x y z
N MET A 1 -19.23 -41.24 30.23
CA MET A 1 -18.26 -41.80 29.26
C MET A 1 -18.13 -43.34 29.29
N ARG A 2 -18.29 -44.05 30.42
CA ARG A 2 -18.12 -45.53 30.47
C ARG A 2 -19.25 -46.36 29.83
N GLU A 3 -20.46 -45.83 29.72
CA GLU A 3 -21.63 -46.53 29.16
C GLU A 3 -21.58 -46.64 27.62
N PHE A 4 -21.22 -45.56 26.92
CA PHE A 4 -21.11 -45.54 25.45
C PHE A 4 -20.06 -46.54 24.92
N VAL A 5 -18.91 -46.60 25.59
CA VAL A 5 -17.81 -47.51 25.23
C VAL A 5 -18.17 -48.97 25.53
N LYS A 6 -18.92 -49.25 26.60
CA LYS A 6 -19.42 -50.59 26.91
C LYS A 6 -20.45 -51.09 25.90
N LYS A 7 -21.31 -50.19 25.39
CA LYS A 7 -22.31 -50.53 24.38
C LYS A 7 -21.67 -50.91 23.03
N TRP A 8 -20.70 -50.13 22.58
CA TRP A 8 -19.89 -50.43 21.38
C TRP A 8 -19.08 -51.74 21.49
N ARG A 9 -18.67 -52.14 22.70
CA ARG A 9 -17.88 -53.37 22.92
C ARG A 9 -18.74 -54.64 23.02
N ASN A 10 -20.02 -54.52 23.29
CA ASN A 10 -20.94 -55.66 23.38
C ASN A 10 -21.69 -55.92 22.06
N GLU A 11 -21.68 -54.97 21.13
CA GLU A 11 -22.23 -55.10 19.78
C GLU A 11 -21.07 -55.41 18.81
N GLU A 12 -20.69 -56.69 18.66
CA GLU A 12 -19.71 -57.16 17.66
C GLU A 12 -20.25 -57.07 16.20
N GLN A 13 -21.12 -56.10 15.91
CA GLN A 13 -21.64 -55.83 14.58
C GLN A 13 -20.67 -54.88 13.87
N GLY A 14 -19.90 -55.41 12.92
CA GLY A 14 -19.04 -54.60 12.05
C GLY A 14 -19.85 -53.58 11.25
N LEU A 15 -19.22 -52.47 10.86
CA LEU A 15 -19.83 -51.46 10.00
C LEU A 15 -20.16 -52.07 8.63
N THR A 16 -21.36 -51.80 8.14
CA THR A 16 -21.71 -52.17 6.78
C THR A 16 -20.93 -51.29 5.79
N LEU A 17 -20.57 -51.85 4.64
CA LEU A 17 -19.88 -51.10 3.57
C LEU A 17 -20.68 -49.84 3.16
N VAL A 18 -22.01 -49.95 3.16
CA VAL A 18 -22.92 -48.87 2.78
C VAL A 18 -22.89 -47.72 3.80
N GLU A 19 -22.90 -48.01 5.11
CA GLU A 19 -22.77 -46.97 6.14
C GLU A 19 -21.42 -46.25 6.05
N LEU A 20 -20.33 -46.96 5.78
CA LEU A 20 -19.01 -46.36 5.66
C LEU A 20 -18.93 -45.43 4.45
N ILE A 21 -19.47 -45.84 3.30
CA ILE A 21 -19.53 -45.00 2.10
C ILE A 21 -20.41 -43.77 2.37
N ALA A 22 -21.58 -43.94 2.99
CA ALA A 22 -22.47 -42.83 3.34
C ALA A 22 -21.83 -41.84 4.31
N ALA A 23 -21.08 -42.32 5.31
CA ALA A 23 -20.35 -41.45 6.22
C ALA A 23 -19.21 -40.70 5.52
N MET A 24 -18.45 -41.38 4.65
CA MET A 24 -17.38 -40.74 3.88
C MET A 24 -17.90 -39.71 2.88
N THR A 25 -19.06 -39.93 2.25
CA THR A 25 -19.65 -38.95 1.34
C THR A 25 -20.13 -37.70 2.06
N LEU A 26 -20.75 -37.85 3.24
CA LEU A 26 -21.13 -36.70 4.05
C LEU A 26 -19.91 -35.93 4.56
N LEU A 27 -18.86 -36.63 4.99
CA LEU A 27 -17.63 -36.01 5.45
C LEU A 27 -16.90 -35.26 4.32
N SER A 28 -16.88 -35.80 3.11
CA SER A 28 -16.26 -35.11 1.97
C SER A 28 -17.03 -33.86 1.55
N ILE A 29 -18.36 -33.90 1.58
CA ILE A 29 -19.19 -32.70 1.36
C ILE A 29 -18.87 -31.63 2.42
N ALA A 30 -18.85 -32.02 3.71
CA ALA A 30 -18.54 -31.10 4.80
C ALA A 30 -17.12 -30.52 4.68
N ALA A 31 -16.13 -31.37 4.41
CA ALA A 31 -14.73 -30.96 4.22
C ALA A 31 -14.57 -30.01 3.03
N GLY A 32 -15.27 -30.25 1.92
CA GLY A 32 -15.24 -29.38 0.74
C GLY A 32 -15.76 -27.97 1.05
N ILE A 33 -16.84 -27.86 1.83
CA ILE A 33 -17.39 -26.57 2.26
C ILE A 33 -16.39 -25.84 3.17
N ILE A 34 -15.84 -26.54 4.17
CA ILE A 34 -14.85 -25.96 5.09
C ILE A 34 -13.63 -25.45 4.32
N PHE A 35 -13.10 -26.27 3.40
CA PHE A 35 -11.93 -25.91 2.60
C PHE A 35 -12.19 -24.65 1.74
N SER A 36 -13.38 -24.56 1.13
CA SER A 36 -13.80 -23.38 0.36
C SER A 36 -13.79 -22.11 1.22
N VAL A 37 -14.42 -22.17 2.41
CA VAL A 37 -14.50 -21.02 3.32
C VAL A 37 -13.12 -20.61 3.83
N VAL A 38 -12.27 -21.56 4.21
CA VAL A 38 -10.91 -21.28 4.68
C VAL A 38 -10.08 -20.62 3.58
N THR A 39 -10.15 -21.15 2.36
CA THR A 39 -9.42 -20.59 1.21
C THR A 39 -9.90 -19.18 0.88
N PHE A 40 -11.21 -18.94 0.92
CA PHE A 40 -11.78 -17.61 0.74
C PHE A 40 -11.31 -16.64 1.84
N GLY A 41 -11.31 -17.08 3.10
CA GLY A 41 -10.85 -16.29 4.24
C GLY A 41 -9.39 -15.89 4.11
N MET A 42 -8.52 -16.84 3.76
CA MET A 42 -7.09 -16.58 3.59
C MET A 42 -6.80 -15.63 2.41
N ASN A 43 -7.51 -15.80 1.30
CA ASN A 43 -7.39 -14.89 0.15
C ASN A 43 -7.85 -13.46 0.49
N THR A 44 -8.89 -13.33 1.29
CA THR A 44 -9.42 -12.03 1.73
C THR A 44 -8.45 -11.37 2.70
N TYR A 45 -7.93 -12.13 3.66
CA TYR A 45 -6.92 -11.67 4.62
C TYR A 45 -5.69 -11.11 3.91
N ASN A 46 -5.07 -11.89 3.00
CA ASN A 46 -3.89 -11.45 2.26
C ASN A 46 -4.16 -10.20 1.41
N ARG A 47 -5.38 -10.08 0.85
CA ARG A 47 -5.78 -8.91 0.07
C ARG A 47 -5.81 -7.67 0.95
N VAL A 48 -6.52 -7.75 2.09
CA VAL A 48 -6.65 -6.63 3.04
C VAL A 48 -5.28 -6.25 3.63
N GLU A 49 -4.43 -7.23 3.92
CA GLU A 49 -3.07 -6.98 4.41
C GLU A 49 -2.24 -6.19 3.41
N THR A 50 -2.28 -6.55 2.12
CA THR A 50 -1.54 -5.83 1.07
C THR A 50 -2.10 -4.41 0.88
N GLU A 51 -3.42 -4.24 0.91
CA GLU A 51 -4.06 -2.93 0.82
C GLU A 51 -3.71 -2.01 2.00
N ASN A 52 -3.68 -2.56 3.22
CA ASN A 52 -3.25 -1.84 4.40
C ASN A 52 -1.77 -1.46 4.32
N ALA A 53 -0.90 -2.36 3.85
CA ALA A 53 0.52 -2.05 3.67
C ALA A 53 0.74 -0.91 2.67
N LEU A 54 0.03 -0.93 1.53
CA LEU A 54 0.05 0.16 0.55
C LEU A 54 -0.41 1.48 1.18
N ARG A 55 -1.45 1.45 2.02
CA ARG A 55 -1.98 2.64 2.69
C ARG A 55 -1.01 3.19 3.73
N ASP A 56 -0.42 2.32 4.54
CA ASP A 56 0.58 2.71 5.55
C ASP A 56 1.81 3.35 4.88
N ASP A 57 2.29 2.78 3.77
CA ASP A 57 3.38 3.36 2.97
C ASP A 57 2.97 4.72 2.38
N ALA A 58 1.75 4.86 1.85
CA ALA A 58 1.26 6.12 1.30
C ALA A 58 1.18 7.22 2.38
N ASP A 59 0.64 6.89 3.55
CA ASP A 59 0.51 7.80 4.68
C ASP A 59 1.89 8.18 5.24
N LEU A 60 2.85 7.25 5.27
CA LEU A 60 4.23 7.52 5.64
C LEU A 60 4.91 8.50 4.68
N LEU A 61 4.77 8.28 3.37
CA LEU A 61 5.33 9.17 2.35
C LEU A 61 4.70 10.57 2.43
N MET A 62 3.37 10.66 2.48
CA MET A 62 2.69 11.95 2.57
C MET A 62 3.02 12.69 3.85
N SER A 63 2.95 12.03 5.00
CA SER A 63 3.28 12.66 6.28
C SER A 63 4.73 13.14 6.34
N SER A 64 5.67 12.41 5.73
CA SER A 64 7.06 12.83 5.61
C SER A 64 7.19 14.10 4.75
N ILE A 65 6.51 14.18 3.62
CA ILE A 65 6.50 15.37 2.75
C ILE A 65 5.89 16.57 3.49
N ILE A 66 4.71 16.40 4.09
CA ILE A 66 4.00 17.45 4.84
C ILE A 66 4.84 17.95 6.01
N THR A 67 5.39 17.02 6.80
CA THR A 67 6.19 17.36 7.97
C THR A 67 7.43 18.14 7.56
N GLU A 68 8.11 17.73 6.49
CA GLU A 68 9.24 18.48 5.98
C GLU A 68 8.81 19.87 5.51
N LEU A 69 7.74 19.98 4.74
CA LEU A 69 7.26 21.26 4.20
C LEU A 69 7.00 22.28 5.33
N TYR A 70 6.29 21.88 6.39
CA TYR A 70 5.96 22.77 7.50
C TYR A 70 7.12 22.99 8.48
N SER A 71 7.99 21.99 8.70
CA SER A 71 9.14 22.15 9.60
C SER A 71 10.28 22.95 8.97
N TYR A 72 10.50 22.75 7.66
CA TYR A 72 11.45 23.55 6.89
C TYR A 72 10.90 24.94 6.57
N GLY A 73 9.58 25.17 6.58
CA GLY A 73 8.98 26.50 6.42
C GLY A 73 9.65 27.34 5.33
N PRO A 74 9.65 26.89 4.06
CA PRO A 74 10.30 27.60 2.97
C PRO A 74 9.61 28.93 2.69
N GLU A 75 10.38 29.91 2.23
CA GLU A 75 9.85 31.18 1.74
C GLU A 75 9.46 31.08 0.27
N LEU A 76 10.12 30.19 -0.48
CA LEU A 76 9.93 29.96 -1.90
C LEU A 76 9.96 28.46 -2.19
N ILE A 77 9.09 28.01 -3.10
CA ILE A 77 9.08 26.64 -3.61
C ILE A 77 9.27 26.70 -5.11
N SER A 78 10.20 25.88 -5.61
CA SER A 78 10.56 25.77 -7.02
C SER A 78 10.25 24.37 -7.55
N LYS A 79 9.69 24.28 -8.77
CA LYS A 79 9.37 23.00 -9.42
C LYS A 79 10.63 22.33 -9.98
N ASN A 80 10.80 21.04 -9.73
CA ASN A 80 11.80 20.18 -10.36
C ASN A 80 11.13 19.10 -11.24
N ALA A 81 11.91 18.34 -12.02
CA ALA A 81 11.40 17.30 -12.93
C ALA A 81 10.60 16.21 -12.17
N ASN A 82 11.13 15.75 -11.04
CA ASN A 82 10.57 14.62 -10.26
C ASN A 82 10.25 15.02 -8.81
N GLY A 83 9.96 16.30 -8.57
CA GLY A 83 9.77 16.81 -7.22
C GLY A 83 9.75 18.33 -7.11
N ILE A 84 10.03 18.82 -5.90
CA ILE A 84 10.06 20.24 -5.55
C ILE A 84 11.33 20.57 -4.77
N THR A 85 11.81 21.81 -4.94
CA THR A 85 12.90 22.38 -4.14
C THR A 85 12.32 23.44 -3.23
N LEU A 86 12.57 23.29 -1.93
CA LEU A 86 12.22 24.20 -0.87
C LEU A 86 13.39 25.17 -0.66
N VAL A 87 13.11 26.46 -0.67
CA VAL A 87 14.12 27.51 -0.54
C VAL A 87 13.79 28.38 0.66
N ARG A 88 14.78 28.63 1.51
CA ARG A 88 14.68 29.53 2.67
C ARG A 88 15.83 30.54 2.59
N ASP A 89 15.53 31.83 2.73
CA ASP A 89 16.53 32.89 2.73
C ASP A 89 16.65 33.53 4.12
N ALA A 90 17.36 32.85 5.03
CA ALA A 90 17.62 33.34 6.38
C ALA A 90 19.02 34.02 6.49
N GLY A 91 19.43 34.74 5.44
CA GLY A 91 20.73 35.41 5.34
C GLY A 91 21.78 34.63 4.53
N THR A 92 21.60 33.32 4.39
CA THR A 92 22.24 32.48 3.38
C THR A 92 21.15 31.62 2.73
N ARG A 93 21.16 31.52 1.39
CA ARG A 93 20.17 30.74 0.65
C ARG A 93 20.37 29.25 0.94
N GLU A 94 19.45 28.66 1.69
CA GLU A 94 19.40 27.24 1.98
C GLU A 94 18.35 26.57 1.09
N GLU A 95 18.72 25.43 0.49
CA GLU A 95 17.85 24.67 -0.39
C GLU A 95 17.71 23.23 0.11
N ARG A 96 16.48 22.72 0.05
CA ARG A 96 16.17 21.33 0.39
C ARG A 96 15.26 20.73 -0.67
N GLN A 97 15.60 19.56 -1.17
CA GLN A 97 14.84 18.91 -2.24
C GLN A 97 13.94 17.82 -1.67
N ILE A 98 12.71 17.75 -2.19
CA ILE A 98 11.80 16.62 -2.00
C ILE A 98 11.60 16.01 -3.38
N ILE A 99 12.22 14.86 -3.62
CA ILE A 99 12.23 14.20 -4.91
C ILE A 99 11.98 12.71 -4.73
N ILE A 100 11.29 12.09 -5.67
CA ILE A 100 11.14 10.65 -5.68
C ILE A 100 12.11 10.09 -6.74
N ARG A 101 12.99 9.17 -6.35
CA ARG A 101 13.99 8.53 -7.22
C ARG A 101 14.20 7.09 -6.78
N ASN A 102 14.47 6.19 -7.73
CA ASN A 102 14.69 4.76 -7.45
C ASN A 102 13.58 4.13 -6.59
N ASN A 103 12.33 4.50 -6.84
CA ASN A 103 11.14 4.06 -6.09
C ASN A 103 11.14 4.45 -4.60
N GLN A 104 11.96 5.42 -4.20
CA GLN A 104 12.05 5.93 -2.83
C GLN A 104 11.88 7.46 -2.82
N LEU A 105 11.38 7.99 -1.70
CA LEU A 105 11.29 9.42 -1.47
C LEU A 105 12.58 9.91 -0.80
N HIS A 106 13.23 10.88 -1.42
CA HIS A 106 14.40 11.58 -0.88
C HIS A 106 13.99 12.97 -0.40
N ILE A 107 14.36 13.28 0.85
CA ILE A 107 14.13 14.57 1.49
C ILE A 107 15.48 15.10 1.97
N GLY A 108 16.07 16.02 1.20
CA GLY A 108 17.46 16.42 1.39
C GLY A 108 18.39 15.21 1.33
N ASP A 109 19.14 14.97 2.41
CA ASP A 109 20.05 13.82 2.54
C ASP A 109 19.37 12.55 3.11
N ARG A 110 18.08 12.62 3.46
CA ARG A 110 17.33 11.51 4.05
C ARG A 110 16.57 10.74 2.98
N THR A 111 16.47 9.44 3.16
CA THR A 111 15.61 8.57 2.37
C THR A 111 14.46 8.05 3.23
N VAL A 112 13.26 8.03 2.68
CA VAL A 112 12.10 7.38 3.27
C VAL A 112 11.89 6.08 2.50
N ASP A 113 12.11 4.97 3.20
CA ASP A 113 12.02 3.63 2.62
C ASP A 113 10.61 3.07 2.79
N THR A 114 10.07 2.47 1.74
CA THR A 114 8.73 1.87 1.70
C THR A 114 8.82 0.44 1.21
N ARG A 115 7.86 -0.40 1.62
CA ARG A 115 7.80 -1.79 1.13
C ARG A 115 7.23 -1.87 -0.28
N SER A 116 6.42 -0.86 -0.63
CA SER A 116 5.75 -0.73 -1.91
C SER A 116 6.62 0.00 -2.92
N VAL A 117 6.43 -0.36 -4.19
CA VAL A 117 7.10 0.28 -5.32
C VAL A 117 6.36 1.58 -5.65
N VAL A 118 7.04 2.72 -5.56
CA VAL A 118 6.48 4.00 -6.01
C VAL A 118 6.59 4.08 -7.53
N ASP A 119 5.46 3.98 -8.24
CA ASP A 119 5.44 4.04 -9.69
C ASP A 119 5.85 5.45 -10.16
N MET A 120 6.72 5.49 -11.16
CA MET A 120 7.45 6.69 -11.57
C MET A 120 7.31 6.90 -13.07
N PRO A 121 7.09 8.13 -13.55
CA PRO A 121 7.00 8.38 -14.98
C PRO A 121 8.34 7.98 -15.61
N SER A 122 8.32 7.00 -16.52
CA SER A 122 9.50 6.63 -17.29
C SER A 122 9.77 7.72 -18.33
N GLU A 123 11.03 8.11 -18.54
CA GLU A 123 11.43 9.04 -19.61
C GLU A 123 10.98 8.55 -21.01
N THR A 124 10.72 7.24 -21.15
CA THR A 124 10.26 6.61 -22.39
C THR A 124 8.74 6.55 -22.56
N ASN A 125 7.96 6.72 -21.49
CA ASN A 125 6.49 6.72 -21.50
C ASN A 125 5.99 7.58 -20.33
N PRO A 126 5.82 8.91 -20.51
CA PRO A 126 5.21 9.78 -19.51
C PRO A 126 3.70 9.52 -19.49
N THR A 127 3.28 8.40 -18.90
CA THR A 127 1.87 8.17 -18.63
C THR A 127 1.45 9.10 -17.49
N SER A 128 0.28 9.72 -17.61
CA SER A 128 -0.37 10.50 -16.54
C SER A 128 -0.78 9.64 -15.33
N GLU A 129 -0.40 8.37 -15.33
CA GLU A 129 -0.78 7.39 -14.32
C GLU A 129 0.29 7.17 -13.25
N ALA A 130 1.51 7.67 -13.41
CA ALA A 130 2.56 7.50 -12.41
C ALA A 130 2.45 8.49 -11.24
N SER A 131 3.32 8.35 -10.24
CA SER A 131 3.45 9.31 -9.14
C SER A 131 4.02 10.63 -9.63
N SER A 132 3.50 11.75 -9.12
CA SER A 132 3.96 13.08 -9.46
C SER A 132 3.83 14.06 -8.29
N ILE A 133 4.69 15.07 -8.30
CA ILE A 133 4.60 16.23 -7.42
C ILE A 133 4.55 17.45 -8.31
N GLU A 134 3.41 18.14 -8.32
CA GLU A 134 3.18 19.32 -9.14
C GLU A 134 3.04 20.57 -8.28
N LEU A 135 3.62 21.67 -8.79
CA LEU A 135 3.51 22.99 -8.19
C LEU A 135 2.58 23.86 -9.04
N ARG A 136 1.51 24.37 -8.43
CA ARG A 136 0.55 25.29 -9.02
C ARG A 136 0.71 26.67 -8.38
N CYS A 137 1.48 27.53 -9.02
CA CYS A 137 1.62 28.93 -8.64
C CYS A 137 0.46 29.77 -9.19
N LYS A 138 0.17 30.92 -8.55
CA LYS A 138 -0.90 31.85 -9.00
C LYS A 138 -0.60 32.50 -10.36
N THR A 139 0.68 32.57 -10.72
CA THR A 139 1.20 33.02 -12.01
C THR A 139 1.97 31.87 -12.66
N ASN A 140 2.26 31.94 -13.97
CA ASN A 140 3.01 30.91 -14.71
C ASN A 140 4.53 30.89 -14.40
N VAL A 141 4.89 31.14 -13.16
CA VAL A 141 6.28 31.09 -12.67
C VAL A 141 6.60 29.70 -12.12
N THR A 142 7.85 29.28 -12.26
CA THR A 142 8.36 28.00 -11.75
C THR A 142 8.74 28.06 -10.28
N GLU A 143 8.77 29.26 -9.69
CA GLU A 143 9.03 29.52 -8.29
C GLU A 143 7.96 30.45 -7.71
N CYS A 144 7.38 30.10 -6.57
CA CYS A 144 6.44 30.97 -5.89
C CYS A 144 6.52 30.85 -4.37
N SER A 145 6.17 31.93 -3.68
CA SER A 145 6.08 32.00 -2.22
C SER A 145 4.73 31.57 -1.66
N SER A 146 3.72 31.44 -2.53
CA SER A 146 2.40 30.91 -2.17
C SER A 146 1.78 30.19 -3.35
N GLY A 147 1.11 29.07 -3.10
CA GLY A 147 0.50 28.27 -4.17
C GLY A 147 -0.14 26.99 -3.65
N LEU A 148 -0.40 26.08 -4.59
CA LEU A 148 -0.87 24.73 -4.29
C LEU A 148 0.18 23.71 -4.73
N ILE A 149 0.52 22.78 -3.84
CA ILE A 149 1.30 21.59 -4.15
C ILE A 149 0.31 20.45 -4.33
N GLU A 150 0.29 19.84 -5.51
CA GLU A 150 -0.53 18.67 -5.82
C GLU A 150 0.38 17.45 -5.86
N ILE A 151 0.19 16.51 -4.94
CA ILE A 151 0.97 15.28 -4.87
C ILE A 151 0.04 14.13 -5.21
N ARG A 152 0.46 13.35 -6.20
CA ARG A 152 -0.15 12.09 -6.60
C ARG A 152 0.87 10.99 -6.35
N LEU A 153 0.52 10.03 -5.50
CA LEU A 153 1.33 8.84 -5.25
C LEU A 153 0.60 7.63 -5.81
N VAL A 154 1.30 6.87 -6.64
CA VAL A 154 0.84 5.59 -7.17
C VAL A 154 1.79 4.52 -6.68
N LEU A 155 1.29 3.69 -5.79
CA LEU A 155 2.04 2.64 -5.13
C LEU A 155 1.58 1.29 -5.65
N GLU A 156 2.52 0.42 -5.93
CA GLU A 156 2.27 -0.93 -6.38
C GLU A 156 2.95 -1.97 -5.50
N GLN A 157 2.23 -3.05 -5.23
CA GLN A 157 2.76 -4.20 -4.52
C GLN A 157 2.29 -5.49 -5.18
N ASN A 158 3.23 -6.38 -5.48
CA ASN A 158 2.94 -7.73 -5.91
C ASN A 158 2.97 -8.66 -4.71
N HIS A 159 1.85 -9.31 -4.42
CA HIS A 159 1.78 -10.37 -3.42
C HIS A 159 1.18 -11.63 -4.05
N ASN A 160 1.95 -12.72 -4.08
CA ASN A 160 1.56 -14.02 -4.64
C ASN A 160 1.01 -13.95 -6.07
N GLY A 161 1.62 -13.12 -6.93
CA GLY A 161 1.22 -12.99 -8.34
C GLY A 161 -0.02 -12.12 -8.57
N ARG A 162 -0.54 -11.47 -7.53
CA ARG A 162 -1.56 -10.44 -7.64
C ARG A 162 -0.90 -9.07 -7.46
N ASN A 163 -0.97 -8.24 -8.49
CA ASN A 163 -0.60 -6.85 -8.39
C ASN A 163 -1.77 -6.08 -7.77
N GLN A 164 -1.49 -5.34 -6.70
CA GLN A 164 -2.39 -4.37 -6.12
C GLN A 164 -1.77 -2.99 -6.27
N GLN A 165 -2.62 -2.01 -6.57
CA GLN A 165 -2.22 -0.62 -6.74
C GLN A 165 -3.08 0.26 -5.85
N LEU A 166 -2.46 1.26 -5.24
CA LEU A 166 -3.12 2.32 -4.50
C LEU A 166 -2.71 3.66 -5.10
N THR A 167 -3.70 4.48 -5.44
CA THR A 167 -3.49 5.87 -5.86
C THR A 167 -3.98 6.81 -4.77
N LEU A 168 -3.10 7.68 -4.31
CA LEU A 168 -3.40 8.69 -3.30
C LEU A 168 -3.13 10.07 -3.88
N GLU A 169 -4.12 10.95 -3.81
CA GLU A 169 -4.01 12.33 -4.26
C GLU A 169 -4.20 13.28 -3.08
N SER A 170 -3.31 14.26 -2.96
CA SER A 170 -3.44 15.32 -1.96
C SER A 170 -3.04 16.68 -2.52
N LYS A 171 -3.65 17.72 -1.97
CA LYS A 171 -3.40 19.11 -2.33
C LYS A 171 -3.13 19.93 -1.09
N PHE A 172 -2.01 20.64 -1.07
CA PHE A 172 -1.57 21.44 0.08
C PHE A 172 -1.37 22.89 -0.35
N GLY A 173 -1.94 23.80 0.42
CA GLY A 173 -1.62 25.22 0.32
C GLY A 173 -0.39 25.55 1.16
N PHE A 174 0.47 26.40 0.63
CA PHE A 174 1.60 26.99 1.33
C PHE A 174 1.62 28.49 1.08
#